data_AF-A0A251UKF9-F1
#
_entry.id   AF-A0A251UKF9-F1
#
_cell.length_a   1.000
_cell.length_b   1.000
_cell.length_c   1.000
_cell.angle_alpha   90.00
_cell.angle_beta   90.00
_cell.angle_gamma   90.00
#
_symmetry.space_group_name_H-M   'P 1'
#
loop_
_entity.id
_entity.type
_entity.pdbx_description
1 polymer ?
#
loop_
_entity_poly.entity_id
_entity_poly.type
_entity_poly.pdbx_seq_one_letter_code
_entity_poly.pdbx_strand_id
1 'polypeptide(L)'
;MVIMVINSFIFEFAVWKKAYVLEGPIPEAPAANTGVARRTWEKHVNDSQDVTYLMLALMIPELQKNLENLGAYEMSEQLKDMLQQQARLERF
;
A
#
# COMPACT_ATOMS: atom_id res chain seq x y z
N MET A 1 17.11 14.34 -6.53
CA MET A 1 16.30 14.08 -7.74
C MET A 1 15.32 12.91 -7.57
N VAL A 2 15.70 11.81 -6.90
CA VAL A 2 14.80 10.67 -6.60
C VAL A 2 13.68 11.03 -5.61
N ILE A 3 13.94 11.94 -4.68
CA ILE A 3 13.00 12.36 -3.62
C ILE A 3 11.83 13.22 -4.14
N MET A 4 11.96 13.94 -5.26
CA MET A 4 10.86 14.74 -5.81
C MET A 4 9.80 13.88 -6.54
N VAL A 5 10.17 12.70 -7.04
CA VAL A 5 9.27 11.81 -7.78
C VAL A 5 8.34 11.03 -6.85
N ILE A 6 8.79 10.70 -5.63
CA ILE A 6 7.99 10.03 -4.60
C ILE A 6 7.01 11.02 -3.92
N ASN A 7 7.39 12.29 -3.77
CA ASN A 7 6.58 13.33 -3.10
C ASN A 7 5.36 13.80 -3.91
N SER A 8 5.36 13.73 -5.25
CA SER A 8 4.18 14.03 -6.08
C SER A 8 3.14 12.89 -6.12
N PHE A 9 3.55 11.68 -5.77
CA PHE A 9 2.77 10.46 -5.94
C PHE A 9 1.91 10.12 -4.72
N ILE A 10 2.45 10.46 -3.55
CA ILE A 10 1.79 10.34 -2.25
C ILE A 10 0.66 11.37 -2.11
N PHE A 11 0.76 12.53 -2.78
CA PHE A 11 -0.28 13.57 -2.74
C PHE A 11 -1.53 13.22 -3.58
N GLU A 12 -1.41 12.34 -4.57
CA GLU A 12 -2.47 11.95 -5.51
C GLU A 12 -3.25 10.70 -5.04
N PHE A 13 -2.56 9.78 -4.36
CA PHE A 13 -3.16 8.61 -3.70
C PHE A 13 -4.01 8.98 -2.48
N ALA A 14 -3.61 10.05 -1.79
CA ALA A 14 -4.21 10.56 -0.56
C ALA A 14 -5.52 11.34 -0.77
N VAL A 15 -5.95 11.65 -2.00
CA VAL A 15 -7.14 12.50 -2.17
C VAL A 15 -8.46 11.81 -1.85
N TRP A 16 -8.83 10.57 -2.25
CA TRP A 16 -10.31 10.31 -2.21
C TRP A 16 -11.01 8.96 -1.92
N LYS A 17 -10.45 7.75 -1.86
CA LYS A 17 -11.37 6.58 -1.62
C LYS A 17 -10.91 5.39 -0.79
N LYS A 18 -9.62 5.09 -0.66
CA LYS A 18 -9.18 3.78 -0.13
C LYS A 18 -8.06 3.84 0.91
N ALA A 19 -7.75 5.02 1.46
CA ALA A 19 -6.67 5.18 2.44
C ALA A 19 -6.79 4.24 3.66
N TYR A 20 -8.02 3.88 4.04
CA TYR A 20 -8.30 2.95 5.13
C TYR A 20 -7.66 1.56 4.96
N VAL A 21 -7.29 1.14 3.75
CA VAL A 21 -6.60 -0.15 3.52
C VAL A 21 -5.12 -0.12 3.92
N LEU A 22 -4.59 1.07 4.19
CA LEU A 22 -3.22 1.30 4.66
C LEU A 22 -3.18 1.54 6.18
N GLU A 23 -4.33 1.69 6.84
CA GLU A 23 -4.40 1.92 8.29
C GLU A 23 -4.16 0.64 9.10
N GLY A 24 -4.36 -0.53 8.48
CA GLY A 24 -4.17 -1.81 9.13
C GLY A 24 -4.24 -2.98 8.16
N PRO A 25 -3.87 -4.20 8.62
CA PRO A 25 -3.99 -5.40 7.82
C PRO A 25 -5.46 -5.71 7.50
N ILE A 26 -5.68 -6.43 6.39
CA ILE A 26 -7.01 -6.90 6.03
C ILE A 26 -7.53 -7.81 7.15
N PRO A 27 -8.75 -7.56 7.69
CA PRO A 27 -9.31 -8.38 8.75
C PRO A 27 -9.54 -9.82 8.31
N GLU A 28 -9.66 -10.76 9.26
CA GLU A 28 -9.91 -12.17 8.94
C GLU A 28 -11.26 -12.36 8.24
N ALA A 29 -11.33 -13.35 7.35
CA ALA A 29 -12.54 -13.63 6.59
C ALA A 29 -13.70 -14.04 7.51
N PRO A 30 -14.92 -13.47 7.33
CA PRO A 30 -16.05 -13.84 8.16
C PRO A 30 -16.47 -15.30 7.92
N ALA A 31 -16.72 -16.04 9.01
CA ALA A 31 -17.06 -17.47 8.97
C ALA A 31 -18.35 -17.80 8.22
N ALA A 32 -19.27 -16.83 8.12
CA ALA A 32 -20.55 -17.00 7.43
C ALA A 32 -20.48 -16.55 5.97
N ASN A 33 -21.02 -17.37 5.06
CA ASN A 33 -21.02 -17.13 3.61
C ASN A 33 -22.13 -16.21 3.11
N THR A 34 -22.98 -15.70 3.99
CA THR A 34 -24.19 -14.99 3.59
C THR A 34 -24.40 -13.77 4.49
N GLY A 35 -24.03 -12.58 4.01
CA GLY A 35 -24.32 -11.35 4.74
C GLY A 35 -23.59 -10.10 4.27
N VAL A 36 -23.91 -8.98 4.92
CA VAL A 36 -23.24 -7.68 4.74
C VAL A 36 -21.75 -7.78 5.12
N ALA A 37 -21.42 -8.53 6.18
CA ALA A 37 -20.04 -8.70 6.64
C ALA A 37 -19.11 -9.30 5.57
N ARG A 38 -19.58 -10.31 4.83
CA ARG A 38 -18.83 -10.93 3.73
C ARG A 38 -18.56 -9.93 2.61
N ARG A 39 -19.59 -9.21 2.15
CA ARG A 39 -19.43 -8.19 1.09
C ARG A 39 -18.53 -7.04 1.51
N THR A 40 -18.58 -6.63 2.77
CA THR A 40 -17.68 -5.61 3.32
C THR A 40 -16.23 -6.10 3.33
N TRP A 41 -15.99 -7.35 3.71
CA TRP A 41 -14.66 -7.96 3.68
C TRP A 41 -14.12 -8.09 2.25
N GLU A 42 -14.92 -8.62 1.32
CA GLU A 42 -14.54 -8.76 -0.10
C GLU A 42 -14.22 -7.39 -0.72
N LYS A 43 -15.00 -6.36 -0.39
CA LYS A 43 -14.72 -4.98 -0.80
C LYS A 43 -13.38 -4.50 -0.24
N HIS A 44 -13.06 -4.79 1.03
CA HIS A 44 -11.79 -4.42 1.64
C HIS A 44 -10.62 -5.11 0.93
N VAL A 45 -10.73 -6.41 0.63
CA VAL A 45 -9.72 -7.16 -0.12
C VAL A 45 -9.48 -6.56 -1.49
N ASN A 46 -10.55 -6.33 -2.25
CA ASN A 46 -10.45 -5.75 -3.59
C ASN A 46 -9.84 -4.33 -3.54
N ASP A 47 -10.27 -3.52 -2.57
CA ASP A 47 -9.73 -2.18 -2.38
C ASP A 47 -8.24 -2.21 -1.99
N SER A 48 -7.81 -3.18 -1.19
CA SER A 48 -6.39 -3.39 -0.89
C SER A 48 -5.60 -3.81 -2.12
N GLN A 49 -6.13 -4.70 -2.96
CA GLN A 49 -5.45 -5.16 -4.18
C GLN A 49 -5.27 -4.02 -5.18
N ASP A 50 -6.30 -3.20 -5.39
CA ASP A 50 -6.20 -2.02 -6.27
C ASP A 50 -5.08 -1.08 -5.80
N VAL A 51 -4.98 -0.88 -4.49
CA VAL A 51 -3.93 -0.05 -3.90
C VAL A 51 -2.54 -0.67 -4.06
N THR A 52 -2.40 -1.98 -3.86
CA THR A 52 -1.17 -2.74 -4.13
C THR A 52 -0.69 -2.55 -5.56
N TYR A 53 -1.57 -2.77 -6.55
CA TYR A 53 -1.21 -2.66 -7.96
C TYR A 53 -0.81 -1.25 -8.36
N LEU A 54 -1.54 -0.26 -7.86
CA LEU A 54 -1.18 1.13 -8.06
C LEU A 54 0.19 1.39 -7.44
N MET A 55 0.45 1.04 -6.19
CA MET A 55 1.77 1.21 -5.56
C MET A 55 2.91 0.57 -6.38
N LEU A 56 2.71 -0.66 -6.87
CA LEU A 56 3.70 -1.36 -7.69
C LEU A 56 3.97 -0.69 -9.05
N ALA A 57 2.92 -0.33 -9.78
CA ALA A 57 3.02 0.30 -11.11
C ALA A 57 3.80 1.62 -11.10
N LEU A 58 3.84 2.20 -9.91
CA LEU A 58 4.35 3.50 -9.57
C LEU A 58 5.84 3.41 -9.11
N MET A 59 6.32 2.23 -8.76
CA MET A 59 7.70 2.01 -8.33
C MET A 59 8.67 1.81 -9.50
N ILE A 60 9.94 2.09 -9.23
CA ILE A 60 11.03 1.68 -10.14
C ILE A 60 11.10 0.13 -10.20
N PRO A 61 11.44 -0.48 -11.35
CA PRO A 61 11.29 -1.93 -11.57
C PRO A 61 12.05 -2.81 -10.58
N GLU A 62 13.20 -2.34 -10.10
CA GLU A 62 14.00 -3.05 -9.10
C GLU A 62 13.31 -3.10 -7.73
N LEU A 63 12.65 -2.01 -7.33
CA LEU A 63 11.86 -1.94 -6.10
C LEU A 63 10.55 -2.71 -6.23
N GLN A 64 9.92 -2.65 -7.41
CA GLN A 64 8.69 -3.37 -7.73
C GLN A 64 8.86 -4.89 -7.52
N LYS A 65 9.95 -5.49 -8.01
CA LYS A 65 10.23 -6.93 -7.85
C LYS A 65 10.33 -7.37 -6.39
N ASN A 66 10.86 -6.51 -5.53
CA ASN A 66 11.02 -6.84 -4.11
C ASN A 66 9.69 -6.81 -3.35
N LEU A 67 8.70 -6.09 -3.90
CA LEU A 67 7.43 -5.83 -3.24
C LEU A 67 6.27 -6.61 -3.85
N GLU A 68 6.40 -7.16 -5.06
CA GLU A 68 5.30 -7.75 -5.86
C GLU A 68 4.43 -8.80 -5.14
N ASN A 69 4.97 -9.46 -4.11
CA ASN A 69 4.29 -10.50 -3.35
C ASN A 69 3.59 -10.00 -2.07
N LEU A 70 3.60 -8.69 -1.81
CA LEU A 70 3.08 -8.09 -0.57
C LEU A 70 1.69 -7.47 -0.75
N GLY A 71 0.93 -7.39 0.34
CA GLY A 71 -0.31 -6.60 0.38
C GLY A 71 -0.03 -5.10 0.50
N ALA A 72 -1.01 -4.26 0.21
CA ALA A 72 -0.89 -2.79 0.24
C ALA A 72 -0.37 -2.28 1.59
N TYR A 73 -0.89 -2.83 2.69
CA TYR A 73 -0.44 -2.50 4.04
C TYR A 73 1.03 -2.87 4.25
N GLU A 74 1.43 -4.10 3.92
CA GLU A 74 2.81 -4.58 4.09
C GLU A 74 3.80 -3.82 3.22
N MET A 75 3.42 -3.51 1.97
CA MET A 75 4.19 -2.65 1.08
C MET A 75 4.38 -1.26 1.68
N SER A 76 3.31 -0.67 2.24
CA SER A 76 3.38 0.67 2.82
C SER A 76 4.36 0.73 4.00
N GLU A 77 4.38 -0.29 4.85
CA GLU A 77 5.32 -0.38 5.97
C GLU A 77 6.75 -0.59 5.49
N GLN A 78 6.99 -1.47 4.50
CA GLN A 78 8.34 -1.64 3.94
C GLN A 78 8.88 -0.38 3.27
N LEU A 79 8.05 0.33 2.49
CA LEU A 79 8.46 1.59 1.85
C LEU A 79 8.80 2.65 2.88
N LYS A 80 8.02 2.75 3.96
CA LYS A 80 8.26 3.67 5.06
C LYS A 80 9.59 3.37 5.74
N ASP A 81 9.90 2.10 6.01
CA ASP A 81 11.20 1.70 6.57
C ASP A 81 12.35 2.07 5.63
N MET A 82 12.23 1.77 4.34
CA MET A 82 13.26 2.11 3.34
C MET A 82 13.50 3.62 3.24
N LEU A 83 12.43 4.42 3.23
CA LEU A 83 12.53 5.88 3.21
C LEU A 83 13.16 6.42 4.50
N GLN A 84 12.84 5.85 5.65
CA GLN A 84 13.47 6.21 6.92
C GLN A 84 14.96 5.89 6.94
N GLN A 85 15.38 4.75 6.38
CA GLN A 85 16.79 4.39 6.25
C GLN A 85 17.51 5.36 5.29
N GLN A 86 16.91 5.67 4.15
CA GLN A 86 17.49 6.60 3.17
C GLN A 86 17.63 8.02 3.76
N ALA A 87 16.64 8.51 4.50
CA ALA A 87 16.70 9.80 5.19
C ALA A 87 17.78 9.87 6.28
N ARG A 88 18.18 8.73 6.85
CA ARG A 88 19.33 8.65 7.79
C ARG A 88 20.67 8.72 7.05
N LEU A 89 20.76 8.12 5.87
CA LEU A 89 21.97 8.08 5.06
C LEU A 89 22.29 9.44 4.43
N GLU A 90 21.28 10.20 3.99
CA GLU A 90 21.45 11.54 3.41
C GLU A 90 21.80 12.64 4.45
N ARG A 91 21.80 12.31 5.74
CA ARG A 91 22.20 13.22 6.83
C ARG A 91 23.72 13.20 7.11
N PHE A 92 24.48 12.37 6.42
CA PHE A 92 25.94 12.27 6.49
C PHE A 92 26.57 12.59 5.14
#